data_AF-H0JTA4-F1
#
_entry.id   AF-H0JTA4-F1
#
_cell.length_a   1.000
_cell.length_b   1.000
_cell.length_c   1.000
_cell.angle_alpha   90.00
_cell.angle_beta   90.00
_cell.angle_gamma   90.00
#
_symmetry.space_group_name_H-M   'P 1'
#
loop_
_entity.id
_entity.type
_entity.pdbx_description
1 polymer ?
#
loop_
_entity_poly.entity_id
_entity_poly.type
_entity_poly.pdbx_seq_one_letter_code
_entity_poly.pdbx_strand_id
1 'polypeptide(L)'
;MTIVVVAGNPKPASRTLDAGARLATALTGREPDHVVDVITLGGRTGALCPAPGLYLHDSTYTTEIRIADYAERWSSVLSAALRNEAAS
;
A
#
# COMPACT_ATOMS: atom_id res chain seq x y z
N MET A 1 -10.42 -11.62 6.33
CA MET A 1 -9.88 -10.84 5.20
C MET A 1 -8.37 -10.93 5.27
N THR A 2 -7.71 -11.44 4.23
CA THR A 2 -6.25 -11.46 4.14
C THR A 2 -5.80 -10.18 3.43
N ILE A 3 -4.80 -9.49 3.97
CA ILE A 3 -4.27 -8.23 3.48
C ILE A 3 -2.86 -8.45 2.98
N VAL A 4 -2.62 -8.16 1.70
CA VAL A 4 -1.31 -8.31 1.06
C VAL A 4 -0.85 -6.96 0.53
N VAL A 5 0.36 -6.55 0.87
CA VAL A 5 1.01 -5.36 0.32
C VAL A 5 2.02 -5.80 -0.73
N VAL A 6 1.89 -5.27 -1.95
CA VAL A 6 2.81 -5.57 -3.07
C VAL A 6 3.44 -4.26 -3.55
N ALA A 7 4.78 -4.20 -3.60
CA ALA A 7 5.48 -3.07 -4.20
C ALA A 7 6.38 -3.52 -5.36
N GLY A 8 6.19 -2.89 -6.53
CA GLY A 8 7.03 -3.09 -7.72
C GLY A 8 8.15 -2.07 -7.87
N ASN A 9 8.74 -1.59 -6.78
CA ASN A 9 9.83 -0.61 -6.85
C ASN A 9 11.15 -1.31 -7.24
N PRO A 10 11.95 -0.76 -8.18
CA PRO A 10 13.23 -1.37 -8.56
C PRO A 10 14.30 -1.36 -7.46
N LYS A 11 14.07 -0.63 -6.37
CA LYS A 11 14.90 -0.63 -5.17
C LYS A 11 14.32 -1.61 -4.13
N PRO A 12 15.09 -2.60 -3.65
CA PRO A 12 14.66 -3.48 -2.56
C PRO A 12 14.45 -2.69 -1.26
N ALA A 13 13.52 -3.17 -0.44
CA ALA A 13 13.10 -2.53 0.81
C ALA A 13 12.81 -1.03 0.60
N SER A 14 12.08 -0.73 -0.49
CA SER A 14 11.80 0.65 -0.87
C SER A 14 10.92 1.36 0.16
N ARG A 15 11.00 2.69 0.14
CA ARG A 15 10.06 3.55 0.88
C ARG A 15 8.61 3.40 0.41
N THR A 16 8.40 3.03 -0.85
CA THR A 16 7.07 2.69 -1.37
C THR A 16 6.50 1.45 -0.68
N LEU A 17 7.33 0.44 -0.43
CA LEU A 17 6.94 -0.77 0.29
C LEU A 17 6.59 -0.45 1.75
N ASP A 18 7.44 0.31 2.44
CA ASP A 18 7.19 0.75 3.83
C ASP A 18 5.89 1.57 3.92
N ALA A 19 5.67 2.51 2.99
CA ALA A 19 4.44 3.28 2.93
C ALA A 19 3.19 2.41 2.72
N GLY A 20 3.27 1.42 1.83
CA GLY A 20 2.19 0.47 1.59
C GLY A 20 1.82 -0.32 2.84
N ALA A 21 2.84 -0.78 3.59
CA ALA A 21 2.64 -1.47 4.87
C ALA A 21 1.97 -0.56 5.90
N ARG A 22 2.44 0.68 6.06
CA ARG A 22 1.83 1.66 6.98
C ARG A 22 0.39 1.99 6.62
N LEU A 23 0.09 2.14 5.32
CA LEU A 23 -1.27 2.39 4.86
C LEU A 23 -2.19 1.20 5.17
N ALA A 24 -1.73 -0.04 4.92
CA ALA A 24 -2.49 -1.24 5.28
C ALA A 24 -2.79 -1.29 6.78
N THR A 25 -1.80 -0.97 7.62
CA THR A 25 -1.99 -0.87 9.07
C THR A 25 -2.97 0.24 9.46
N ALA A 26 -2.86 1.42 8.88
CA ALA A 26 -3.76 2.54 9.17
C ALA A 26 -5.22 2.23 8.78
N LEU A 27 -5.44 1.55 7.66
CA LEU A 27 -6.78 1.21 7.17
C LEU A 27 -7.45 0.06 7.95
N THR A 28 -6.65 -0.88 8.48
CA THR A 28 -7.18 -2.12 9.04
C THR A 28 -6.94 -2.27 10.55
N GLY A 29 -6.12 -1.41 11.15
CA GLY A 29 -5.71 -1.49 12.55
C GLY A 29 -4.72 -2.62 12.88
N ARG A 30 -4.20 -3.33 11.86
CA ARG A 30 -3.25 -4.44 12.03
C ARG A 30 -2.23 -4.49 10.89
N GLU A 31 -1.07 -5.10 11.13
CA GLU A 31 -0.09 -5.31 10.06
C GLU A 31 -0.64 -6.21 8.93
N PRO A 32 -0.17 -6.01 7.67
CA PRO A 32 -0.54 -6.87 6.56
C PRO A 32 -0.06 -8.31 6.80
N ASP A 33 -0.88 -9.29 6.41
CA ASP A 33 -0.56 -10.71 6.58
C ASP A 33 0.63 -11.13 5.71
N HIS A 34 0.80 -10.49 4.55
CA HIS A 34 1.92 -10.70 3.64
C HIS A 34 2.43 -9.40 3.02
N VAL A 35 3.74 -9.33 2.83
CA VAL A 35 4.42 -8.21 2.17
C VAL A 35 5.29 -8.78 1.04
N VAL A 36 5.08 -8.31 -0.19
CA VAL A 36 5.78 -8.76 -1.39
C VAL A 36 6.57 -7.59 -1.98
N ASP A 37 7.89 -7.69 -1.89
CA ASP A 37 8.81 -6.80 -2.59
C ASP A 37 9.17 -7.43 -3.94
N VAL A 38 8.51 -7.01 -5.03
CA VAL A 38 8.56 -7.71 -6.32
C VAL A 38 9.98 -7.76 -6.88
N ILE A 39 10.84 -6.78 -6.56
CA ILE A 39 12.25 -6.79 -6.99
C ILE A 39 13.04 -7.98 -6.43
N THR A 40 12.64 -8.51 -5.27
CA THR A 40 13.24 -9.72 -4.68
C THR A 40 12.87 -10.99 -5.44
N LEU A 41 11.84 -10.95 -6.28
CA LEU A 41 11.37 -12.06 -7.12
C LEU A 41 12.06 -12.09 -8.50
N GLY A 42 13.05 -11.21 -8.76
CA GLY A 42 13.81 -11.17 -10.01
C GLY A 42 13.16 -10.40 -11.16
N GLY A 43 12.03 -9.72 -10.93
CA GLY A 43 11.31 -8.95 -11.94
C GLY A 43 11.81 -7.51 -12.08
N ARG A 44 12.38 -7.14 -13.23
CA ARG A 44 12.68 -5.74 -13.62
C ARG A 44 11.43 -4.97 -14.12
N THR A 45 10.22 -5.43 -13.82
CA THR A 45 9.01 -4.95 -14.50
C THR A 45 8.14 -4.09 -13.58
N GLY A 46 8.13 -2.79 -13.90
CA GLY A 46 7.00 -1.84 -13.71
C GLY A 46 6.24 -1.88 -12.39
N ALA A 47 6.43 -0.84 -11.59
CA ALA A 47 5.65 -0.55 -10.39
C ALA A 47 4.12 -0.68 -10.64
N LEU A 48 3.52 -1.74 -10.11
CA LEU A 48 2.08 -1.82 -9.91
C LEU A 48 1.81 -1.29 -8.50
N CYS A 49 1.47 -0.01 -8.37
CA CYS A 49 0.83 0.52 -7.17
C CYS A 49 -0.68 0.33 -7.33
N PRO A 50 -1.33 -0.56 -6.56
CA PRO A 50 -2.78 -0.74 -6.64
C PRO A 50 -3.57 0.44 -6.04
N ALA A 51 -2.89 1.40 -5.38
CA ALA A 51 -3.50 2.58 -4.79
C ALA A 51 -3.55 3.73 -5.84
N PRO A 52 -4.73 4.06 -6.41
CA PRO A 52 -4.83 5.15 -7.37
C PRO A 52 -4.44 6.47 -6.70
N GLY A 53 -3.47 7.18 -7.27
CA GLY A 53 -3.18 8.58 -6.91
C GLY A 53 -2.43 8.83 -5.60
N LEU A 54 -1.86 7.80 -4.95
CA LEU A 54 -0.97 8.03 -3.80
C LEU A 54 0.44 8.37 -4.26
N TYR A 55 0.79 9.66 -4.20
CA TYR A 55 2.14 10.16 -4.48
C TYR A 55 2.81 10.60 -3.18
N LEU A 56 3.84 9.85 -2.78
CA LEU A 56 4.61 10.10 -1.57
C LEU A 56 5.97 10.69 -1.91
N HIS A 57 6.35 11.71 -1.15
CA HIS A 57 7.65 12.33 -1.29
C HIS A 57 8.73 11.50 -0.55
N ASP A 58 9.84 11.25 -1.23
CA ASP A 58 10.85 10.26 -0.82
C ASP A 58 11.42 10.50 0.59
N SER A 59 11.60 11.75 1.00
CA SER A 59 12.22 12.09 2.29
C SER A 59 11.23 12.24 3.45
N THR A 60 9.93 12.39 3.18
CA THR A 60 8.94 12.83 4.18
C THR A 60 7.70 11.96 4.24
N TYR A 61 7.70 10.83 3.53
CA TYR A 61 6.57 9.90 3.45
C TYR A 61 6.09 9.34 4.80
N THR A 62 6.93 9.39 5.85
CA THR A 62 6.59 8.94 7.21
C THR A 62 6.18 10.08 8.15
N THR A 63 6.50 11.33 7.81
CA THR A 63 6.31 12.50 8.69
C THR A 63 5.18 13.42 8.23
N GLU A 64 4.78 13.33 6.95
CA GLU A 64 3.61 14.04 6.44
C GLU A 64 2.33 13.22 6.61
N ILE A 65 1.22 13.89 6.91
CA ILE A 65 -0.12 13.28 7.08
C ILE A 65 -0.72 12.72 5.78
N ARG A 66 0.00 12.77 4.65
CA ARG A 66 -0.48 12.38 3.31
C ARG A 66 -1.07 10.98 3.24
N ILE A 67 -0.56 10.03 4.04
CA ILE A 67 -1.10 8.67 4.12
C ILE A 67 -2.48 8.68 4.79
N ALA A 68 -2.63 9.44 5.89
CA ALA A 68 -3.91 9.59 6.58
C ALA A 68 -4.93 10.35 5.69
N ASP A 69 -4.52 11.46 5.07
CA ASP A 69 -5.37 12.23 4.16
C ASP A 69 -5.82 11.40 2.95
N TYR A 70 -4.92 10.57 2.41
CA TYR A 70 -5.25 9.65 1.34
C TYR A 70 -6.27 8.60 1.79
N ALA A 71 -6.03 7.97 2.94
CA ALA A 71 -6.91 6.96 3.52
C ALA A 71 -8.31 7.54 3.78
N GLU A 72 -8.40 8.76 4.30
CA GLU A 72 -9.67 9.46 4.51
C GLU A 72 -10.38 9.72 3.17
N ARG A 73 -9.67 10.32 2.20
CA ARG A 73 -10.22 10.65 0.88
C ARG A 73 -10.75 9.43 0.13
N TRP A 74 -10.06 8.30 0.22
CA TRP A 74 -10.41 7.07 -0.48
C TRP A 74 -11.18 6.06 0.37
N SER A 75 -11.52 6.40 1.61
CA SER A 75 -12.14 5.50 2.60
C SER A 75 -13.38 4.79 2.06
N SER A 76 -14.26 5.47 1.34
CA SER A 76 -15.49 4.90 0.76
C SER A 76 -15.22 3.85 -0.31
N VAL A 77 -14.25 4.12 -1.19
CA VAL A 77 -13.82 3.22 -2.28
C VAL A 77 -13.11 2.01 -1.71
N LEU A 78 -12.19 2.21 -0.76
CA LEU A 78 -11.46 1.14 -0.07
C LEU A 78 -12.42 0.25 0.71
N SER A 79 -13.36 0.83 1.45
CA SER A 79 -14.39 0.08 2.17
C SER A 79 -15.30 -0.71 1.24
N ALA A 80 -15.64 -0.17 0.06
CA ALA A 80 -16.44 -0.88 -0.93
C ALA A 80 -15.67 -2.06 -1.55
N ALA A 81 -14.40 -1.86 -1.90
CA ALA A 81 -13.53 -2.92 -2.41
C ALA A 81 -13.39 -4.07 -1.40
N LEU A 82 -13.13 -3.74 -0.13
CA LEU A 82 -13.05 -4.72 0.96
C LEU A 82 -14.38 -5.48 1.15
N ARG A 83 -15.53 -4.81 1.07
CA ARG A 83 -16.83 -5.49 1.16
C ARG A 83 -17.11 -6.45 0.00
N ASN A 84 -16.66 -6.13 -1.21
CA ASN A 84 -16.84 -7.00 -2.38
C ASN A 84 -16.04 -8.31 -2.25
N GLU A 85 -14.83 -8.26 -1.67
CA GLU A 85 -14.05 -9.46 -1.36
C GLU A 85 -14.74 -10.32 -0.30
N ALA A 86 -15.36 -9.73 0.73
CA ALA A 86 -16.09 -10.49 1.75
C ALA A 86 -17.40 -11.12 1.25
N ALA A 87 -17.90 -10.68 0.10
CA ALA A 87 -19.12 -11.20 -0.52
C ALA A 87 -18.85 -12.25 -1.62
N SER A 88 -17.58 -12.49 -1.97
CA SER A 88 -17.12 -13.52 -2.91
C SER A 88 -16.63 -14.76 -2.17
#